data_AF-A0A1X6MSL9-F1
#
_entry.id   AF-A0A1X6MSL9-F1
#
_cell.length_a   1.000
_cell.length_b   1.000
_cell.length_c   1.000
_cell.angle_alpha   90.00
_cell.angle_beta   90.00
_cell.angle_gamma   90.00
#
_symmetry.space_group_name_H-M   'P 1'
#
loop_
_entity.id
_entity.type
_entity.pdbx_description
1 polymer ?
#
loop_
_entity_poly.entity_id
_entity_poly.type
_entity_poly.pdbx_seq_one_letter_code
_entity_poly.pdbx_strand_id
1 'polypeptide(L)'
;MVGVHNIEVITGEQIKDLEKEVHKERQAADANVNGSETGGWSSNGGGWGSADNTASDGWGNTGSNDQGGDWTTIDVDDGDWQTAGSTWDNGPTPNQLMAFLGPTVLPLTHTAGVVERSTRRILSVTPAPDRSKLPKKKAKRSGAEKVEDELEGRFARLVLAPWASGPLAQHTDVFKPEILPPSRGLVVEDVSKDATVASGASRPHNPFKDEITVLLDPSVADKMIVGMGLSATWAQLARQDLSGVDWMDEKSADEPKPGSVAGKVGVPTSFWYMEKLLSILPSYHSEA
;
A
#
# COMPACT_ATOMS: atom_id res chain seq x y z
N MET A 1 45.42 3.98 23.90
CA MET A 1 45.42 4.96 22.79
C MET A 1 44.07 4.87 22.12
N VAL A 2 43.18 5.84 22.36
CA VAL A 2 41.87 5.91 21.71
C VAL A 2 42.06 6.78 20.46
N GLY A 3 41.77 6.20 19.29
CA GLY A 3 41.93 6.88 18.00
C GLY A 3 40.94 8.03 17.88
N VAL A 4 41.48 9.23 17.65
CA VAL A 4 40.68 10.42 17.38
C VAL A 4 40.23 10.32 15.92
N HIS A 5 38.95 10.03 15.69
CA HIS A 5 38.37 10.09 14.35
C HIS A 5 38.10 11.55 13.99
N ASN A 6 38.77 12.04 12.95
CA ASN A 6 38.50 13.35 12.36
C ASN A 6 37.13 13.33 11.71
N ILE A 7 36.14 13.93 12.38
CA ILE A 7 34.83 14.20 11.82
C ILE A 7 34.94 15.54 11.10
N GLU A 8 35.10 15.51 9.78
CA GLU A 8 34.97 16.71 8.96
C GLU A 8 33.49 17.07 8.86
N VAL A 9 33.12 18.15 9.55
CA VAL A 9 31.76 18.70 9.50
C VAL A 9 31.62 19.43 8.18
N ILE A 10 30.74 18.92 7.31
CA ILE A 10 30.42 19.55 6.03
C ILE A 10 29.84 20.94 6.30
N THR A 11 30.52 21.98 5.83
CA THR A 11 30.09 23.37 6.03
C THR A 11 28.99 23.75 5.04
N GLY A 12 28.16 24.73 5.38
CA GLY A 12 27.07 25.19 4.51
C GLY A 12 27.55 25.74 3.15
N GLU A 13 28.84 26.04 3.00
CA GLU A 13 29.44 26.43 1.73
C GLU A 13 29.67 25.22 0.82
N GLN A 14 30.12 24.08 1.36
CA GLN A 14 30.30 22.84 0.62
C GLN A 14 28.97 22.29 0.07
N ILE A 15 27.87 22.52 0.80
CA ILE A 15 26.52 22.15 0.34
C ILE A 15 26.11 22.96 -0.90
N LYS A 16 26.42 24.28 -0.92
CA LYS A 16 26.09 25.15 -2.07
C LYS A 16 26.92 24.83 -3.31
N ASP A 17 28.15 24.37 -3.14
CA ASP A 17 28.99 23.94 -4.25
C ASP A 17 28.50 22.61 -4.85
N LEU A 18 28.03 21.68 -4.01
CA LEU A 18 27.36 20.45 -4.48
C LEU A 18 26.06 20.77 -5.27
N GLU A 19 25.25 21.71 -4.80
CA GLU A 19 24.01 22.11 -5.50
C GLU A 19 24.29 22.69 -6.90
N LYS A 20 25.38 23.45 -7.05
CA LYS A 20 25.83 24.00 -8.34
C LYS A 20 26.33 22.90 -9.28
N GLU A 21 27.05 21.91 -8.76
CA GLU A 21 27.55 20.79 -9.56
C GLU A 21 26.41 19.93 -10.12
N VAL A 22 25.41 19.62 -9.28
CA VAL A 22 24.20 18.88 -9.68
C VAL A 22 23.39 19.61 -10.76
N HIS A 23 23.31 20.95 -10.69
CA HIS A 23 22.63 21.73 -11.74
C HIS A 23 23.40 21.75 -13.06
N LYS A 24 24.73 21.74 -13.02
CA LYS A 24 25.58 21.71 -14.21
C LYS A 24 25.49 20.38 -14.95
N GLU A 25 25.40 19.27 -14.21
CA GLU A 25 25.24 17.92 -14.79
C GLU A 25 23.89 17.75 -15.49
N ARG A 26 22.80 18.29 -14.92
CA ARG A 26 21.46 18.26 -15.55
C ARG A 26 21.43 19.00 -16.90
N GLN A 27 22.12 20.13 -17.03
CA GLN A 27 22.13 20.89 -18.28
C GLN A 27 22.97 20.25 -19.39
N ALA A 28 23.93 19.39 -19.05
CA ALA A 28 24.72 18.65 -20.04
C ALA A 28 23.97 17.45 -20.64
N ALA A 29 23.01 16.87 -19.91
CA ALA A 29 22.25 15.71 -20.34
C ALA A 29 21.17 16.02 -21.40
N ASP A 30 20.68 17.27 -21.48
CA ASP A 30 19.60 17.67 -22.39
C ASP A 30 20.07 17.96 -23.84
N ALA A 31 21.37 17.93 -24.13
CA ALA A 31 21.90 18.35 -25.43
C ALA A 31 22.01 17.23 -26.49
N ASN A 32 21.70 15.96 -26.18
CA ASN A 32 22.02 14.85 -27.08
C ASN A 32 20.91 13.79 -27.25
N VAL A 33 19.72 14.19 -27.71
CA VAL A 33 18.71 13.22 -28.16
C VAL A 33 18.00 13.72 -29.43
N ASN A 34 18.70 13.65 -30.56
CA ASN A 34 18.10 13.73 -31.89
C ASN A 34 18.60 12.55 -32.72
N GLY A 35 18.05 11.37 -32.44
CA GLY A 35 18.30 10.14 -33.19
C GLY A 35 16.96 9.48 -33.50
N SER A 36 16.50 9.64 -34.74
CA SER A 36 15.35 8.94 -35.30
C SER A 36 15.62 7.45 -35.40
N GLU A 37 14.68 6.57 -35.04
CA GLU A 37 14.41 5.35 -35.79
C GLU A 37 12.94 4.93 -35.72
N THR A 38 12.54 4.39 -36.85
CA THR A 38 11.23 4.06 -37.40
C THR A 38 10.89 2.59 -37.22
N GLY A 39 9.60 2.27 -37.03
CA GLY A 39 9.01 0.93 -37.22
C GLY A 39 8.26 0.45 -35.98
N GLY A 40 7.07 -0.14 -36.03
CA GLY A 40 6.23 -0.62 -37.13
C GLY A 40 5.23 -1.60 -36.50
N TRP A 41 3.93 -1.34 -36.67
CA TRP A 41 2.82 -2.13 -36.13
C TRP A 41 2.84 -3.60 -36.58
N SER A 42 2.43 -4.52 -35.69
CA SER A 42 1.58 -5.64 -36.11
C SER A 42 0.77 -6.24 -34.96
N SER A 43 -0.53 -6.31 -35.24
CA SER A 43 -1.65 -6.89 -34.52
C SER A 43 -1.78 -8.40 -34.77
N ASN A 44 -2.19 -9.16 -33.76
CA ASN A 44 -3.05 -10.37 -33.83
C ASN A 44 -3.26 -10.87 -32.38
N GLY A 45 -4.43 -11.25 -31.87
CA GLY A 45 -5.67 -11.68 -32.51
C GLY A 45 -6.01 -13.11 -32.04
N GLY A 46 -7.08 -13.26 -31.24
CA GLY A 46 -7.70 -14.56 -30.88
C GLY A 46 -7.41 -15.04 -29.46
N GLY A 47 -8.33 -15.67 -28.72
CA GLY A 47 -9.70 -16.09 -29.01
C GLY A 47 -10.23 -16.80 -27.76
N TRP A 48 -11.46 -16.47 -27.35
CA TRP A 48 -12.16 -17.08 -26.22
C TRP A 48 -12.94 -18.31 -26.70
N GLY A 49 -12.83 -19.43 -25.97
CA GLY A 49 -13.84 -20.49 -25.97
C GLY A 49 -13.41 -21.83 -26.58
N SER A 50 -13.16 -22.81 -25.72
CA SER A 50 -13.58 -24.20 -25.97
C SER A 50 -13.86 -24.87 -24.64
N ALA A 51 -15.15 -25.10 -24.40
CA ALA A 51 -15.63 -26.06 -23.43
C ALA A 51 -15.55 -27.45 -24.09
N ASP A 52 -14.94 -28.41 -23.40
CA ASP A 52 -15.14 -29.81 -23.74
C ASP A 52 -15.55 -30.60 -22.49
N ASN A 53 -16.74 -31.19 -22.62
CA ASN A 53 -17.35 -32.16 -21.73
C ASN A 53 -16.60 -33.48 -21.82
N THR A 54 -16.21 -34.08 -20.69
CA THR A 54 -16.23 -35.55 -20.56
C THR A 54 -16.54 -35.97 -19.12
N ALA A 55 -17.77 -36.48 -18.99
CA ALA A 55 -18.26 -37.65 -18.25
C ALA A 55 -17.65 -38.12 -16.91
N SER A 56 -18.59 -38.66 -16.12
CA SER A 56 -18.52 -39.66 -15.05
C SER A 56 -17.96 -39.24 -13.69
N ASP A 57 -18.86 -39.06 -12.71
CA ASP A 57 -19.05 -40.09 -11.67
C ASP A 57 -20.35 -39.90 -10.89
N GLY A 58 -21.21 -40.92 -11.01
CA GLY A 58 -22.54 -40.97 -10.43
C GLY A 58 -22.52 -41.30 -8.94
N TRP A 59 -23.18 -40.45 -8.16
CA TRP A 59 -23.49 -40.70 -6.76
C TRP A 59 -24.81 -41.46 -6.67
N GLY A 60 -24.73 -42.76 -6.43
CA GLY A 60 -25.92 -43.56 -6.15
C GLY A 60 -25.73 -45.04 -6.41
N ASN A 61 -25.04 -45.73 -5.50
CA ASN A 61 -25.15 -47.18 -5.40
C ASN A 61 -25.34 -47.60 -3.94
N THR A 62 -26.62 -47.64 -3.54
CA THR A 62 -27.10 -48.39 -2.38
C THR A 62 -27.15 -49.87 -2.73
N GLY A 63 -26.15 -50.63 -2.29
CA GLY A 63 -26.12 -52.07 -2.40
C GLY A 63 -25.72 -52.69 -1.06
N SER A 64 -26.72 -53.17 -0.32
CA SER A 64 -26.58 -53.93 0.90
C SER A 64 -25.74 -55.20 0.70
N ASN A 65 -24.81 -55.46 1.62
CA ASN A 65 -24.53 -56.82 2.05
C ASN A 65 -24.02 -56.83 3.49
N ASP A 66 -24.78 -57.55 4.31
CA ASP A 66 -24.46 -57.96 5.67
C ASP A 66 -23.07 -58.59 5.78
N GLN A 67 -22.28 -58.10 6.72
CA GLN A 67 -21.47 -58.99 7.56
C GLN A 67 -21.24 -58.34 8.93
N GLY A 68 -21.69 -59.05 9.95
CA GLY A 68 -21.78 -58.60 11.33
C GLY A 68 -20.49 -58.07 11.94
N GLY A 69 -20.66 -57.03 12.74
CA GLY A 69 -19.64 -56.45 13.59
C GLY A 69 -20.33 -55.51 14.57
N ASP A 70 -20.75 -56.09 15.69
CA ASP A 70 -20.98 -55.48 17.01
C ASP A 70 -20.87 -53.94 17.10
N TRP A 71 -22.02 -53.27 17.16
CA TRP A 71 -22.15 -51.82 17.34
C TRP A 71 -22.25 -51.39 18.81
N THR A 72 -21.95 -52.27 19.77
CA THR A 72 -22.15 -51.98 21.21
C THR A 72 -20.92 -51.51 21.97
N THR A 73 -19.76 -51.41 21.31
CA THR A 73 -18.55 -50.88 21.95
C THR A 73 -17.79 -49.95 21.01
N ILE A 74 -18.36 -48.79 20.73
CA ILE A 74 -17.52 -47.63 20.42
C ILE A 74 -16.98 -47.21 21.79
N ASP A 75 -15.76 -47.63 22.11
CA ASP A 75 -14.91 -46.91 23.06
C ASP A 75 -14.72 -45.50 22.47
N VAL A 76 -15.70 -44.65 22.74
CA VAL A 76 -15.54 -43.20 22.64
C VAL A 76 -14.58 -42.91 23.78
N ASP A 77 -13.30 -42.85 23.44
CA ASP A 77 -12.29 -42.27 24.30
C ASP A 77 -12.73 -40.82 24.53
N ASP A 78 -13.42 -40.64 25.66
CA ASP A 78 -14.19 -39.46 26.09
C ASP A 78 -13.25 -38.33 26.55
N GLY A 79 -12.09 -38.23 25.90
CA GLY A 79 -10.89 -37.65 26.50
C GLY A 79 -10.13 -36.61 25.69
N ASP A 80 -10.45 -36.34 24.41
CA ASP A 80 -9.66 -35.33 23.67
C ASP A 80 -10.31 -34.67 22.44
N TRP A 81 -11.64 -34.58 22.37
CA TRP A 81 -12.29 -33.69 21.38
C TRP A 81 -12.65 -32.31 21.96
N GLN A 82 -12.29 -32.05 23.22
CA GLN A 82 -12.46 -30.73 23.85
C GLN A 82 -11.22 -29.83 23.73
N THR A 83 -10.16 -30.25 23.04
CA THR A 83 -8.88 -29.52 22.98
C THR A 83 -8.41 -29.18 21.56
N ALA A 84 -9.32 -28.81 20.67
CA ALA A 84 -8.98 -27.95 19.55
C ALA A 84 -10.20 -27.08 19.26
N GLY A 85 -10.19 -25.89 19.85
CA GLY A 85 -11.26 -24.91 19.79
C GLY A 85 -11.88 -24.88 18.39
N SER A 86 -13.18 -25.18 18.35
CA SER A 86 -14.06 -24.83 17.24
C SER A 86 -14.12 -23.31 17.14
N THR A 87 -13.02 -22.68 16.74
CA THR A 87 -12.99 -21.30 16.33
C THR A 87 -13.58 -21.27 14.92
N TRP A 88 -14.90 -21.18 14.86
CA TRP A 88 -15.61 -20.52 13.75
C TRP A 88 -15.23 -19.03 13.61
N ASP A 89 -14.10 -18.63 14.20
CA ASP A 89 -13.39 -17.37 14.02
C ASP A 89 -12.66 -17.32 12.66
N ASN A 90 -13.27 -17.94 11.65
CA ASN A 90 -12.97 -17.73 10.24
C ASN A 90 -13.74 -16.50 9.71
N GLY A 91 -14.23 -15.65 10.62
CA GLY A 91 -14.72 -14.34 10.24
C GLY A 91 -13.60 -13.56 9.55
N PRO A 92 -13.90 -12.69 8.58
CA PRO A 92 -12.89 -11.85 7.97
C PRO A 92 -12.18 -11.07 9.08
N THR A 93 -10.90 -11.36 9.31
CA THR A 93 -10.09 -10.61 10.27
C THR A 93 -10.08 -9.16 9.83
N PRO A 94 -10.60 -8.23 10.65
CA PRO A 94 -10.67 -6.83 10.26
C PRO A 94 -9.26 -6.30 9.99
N ASN A 95 -9.12 -5.47 8.95
CA ASN A 95 -7.87 -4.78 8.65
C ASN A 95 -7.35 -4.09 9.92
N GLN A 96 -6.06 -4.23 10.24
CA GLN A 96 -5.43 -3.63 11.41
C GLN A 96 -5.68 -2.12 11.52
N LEU A 97 -5.78 -1.42 10.38
CA LEU A 97 -6.14 0.00 10.35
C LEU A 97 -7.53 0.26 10.96
N MET A 98 -8.51 -0.58 10.61
CA MET A 98 -9.89 -0.48 11.11
C MET A 98 -9.99 -0.90 12.58
N ALA A 99 -9.23 -1.94 12.97
CA ALA A 99 -9.15 -2.38 14.36
C ALA A 99 -8.59 -1.27 15.27
N PHE A 100 -7.56 -0.54 14.81
CA PHE A 100 -6.95 0.54 15.58
C PHE A 100 -7.81 1.81 15.63
N LEU A 101 -8.45 2.17 14.51
CA LEU A 101 -9.32 3.35 14.45
C LEU A 101 -10.59 3.18 15.28
N GLY A 102 -11.08 1.95 15.40
CA GLY A 102 -12.41 1.67 15.94
C GLY A 102 -13.51 2.18 15.00
N PRO A 103 -14.72 2.46 15.50
CA PRO A 103 -15.80 3.02 14.69
C PRO A 103 -15.39 4.35 14.05
N THR A 104 -15.24 4.36 12.72
CA THR A 104 -14.79 5.53 11.94
C THR A 104 -15.59 5.66 10.65
N VAL A 105 -15.67 6.89 10.11
CA VAL A 105 -16.24 7.16 8.78
C VAL A 105 -15.24 6.94 7.65
N LEU A 106 -14.05 6.38 7.94
CA LEU A 106 -13.04 6.04 6.94
C LEU A 106 -13.60 5.19 5.79
N PRO A 107 -14.34 4.08 6.00
CA PRO A 107 -14.88 3.27 4.90
C PRO A 107 -15.89 3.99 4.01
N LEU A 108 -16.48 5.07 4.52
CA LEU A 108 -17.43 5.89 3.78
C LEU A 108 -16.69 6.95 2.95
N THR A 109 -15.62 7.51 3.51
CA THR A 109 -14.89 8.65 2.92
C THR A 109 -13.70 8.25 2.06
N HIS A 110 -13.18 7.03 2.22
CA HIS A 110 -11.97 6.56 1.57
C HIS A 110 -12.11 5.12 1.07
N THR A 111 -11.42 4.86 -0.05
CA THR A 111 -11.24 3.54 -0.66
C THR A 111 -9.75 3.28 -0.88
N ALA A 112 -9.38 2.05 -1.20
CA ALA A 112 -8.05 1.76 -1.73
C ALA A 112 -7.83 2.47 -3.07
N GLY A 113 -6.72 3.20 -3.18
CA GLY A 113 -6.21 3.85 -4.39
C GLY A 113 -5.25 2.92 -5.12
N VAL A 114 -3.96 3.25 -5.14
CA VAL A 114 -2.93 2.34 -5.65
C VAL A 114 -2.67 1.21 -4.66
N VAL A 115 -2.62 -0.03 -5.15
CA VAL A 115 -2.22 -1.20 -4.37
C VAL A 115 -0.98 -1.82 -5.01
N GLU A 116 0.12 -1.87 -4.27
CA GLU A 116 1.38 -2.43 -4.74
C GLU A 116 1.94 -3.48 -3.77
N ARG A 117 2.60 -4.50 -4.31
CA ARG A 117 3.43 -5.44 -3.55
C ARG A 117 4.89 -5.11 -3.86
N SER A 118 5.68 -4.74 -2.85
CA SER A 118 7.06 -4.32 -3.05
C SER A 118 7.89 -4.42 -1.77
N THR A 119 9.21 -4.50 -1.93
CA THR A 119 10.16 -4.30 -0.84
C THR A 119 10.62 -2.84 -0.79
N ARG A 120 10.44 -2.20 0.36
CA ARG A 120 10.81 -0.80 0.58
C ARG A 120 11.69 -0.62 1.81
N ARG A 121 12.62 0.32 1.74
CA ARG A 121 13.55 0.70 2.81
C ARG A 121 12.98 1.82 3.68
N ILE A 122 13.11 1.67 4.99
CA ILE A 122 12.76 2.72 5.94
C ILE A 122 13.77 3.87 5.83
N LEU A 123 13.31 5.04 5.42
CA LEU A 123 14.12 6.27 5.39
C LEU A 123 14.00 7.05 6.69
N SER A 124 12.79 7.19 7.22
CA SER A 124 12.57 7.92 8.46
C SER A 124 11.32 7.45 9.19
N VAL A 125 11.34 7.57 10.51
CA VAL A 125 10.21 7.30 11.40
C VAL A 125 9.87 8.61 12.10
N THR A 126 8.66 9.09 11.91
CA THR A 126 8.13 10.26 12.62
C THR A 126 7.11 9.79 13.65
N PRO A 127 7.34 10.03 14.95
CA PRO A 127 6.39 9.62 15.98
C PRO A 127 5.05 10.35 15.83
N ALA A 128 3.99 9.76 16.38
CA ALA A 128 2.67 10.39 16.39
C ALA A 128 2.73 11.72 17.18
N PRO A 129 2.06 12.78 16.69
CA PRO A 129 2.04 14.06 17.37
C PRO A 129 1.30 13.95 18.71
N ASP A 130 1.81 14.68 19.71
CA ASP A 130 1.12 14.83 21.00
C ASP A 130 -0.22 15.56 20.79
N ARG A 131 -1.32 14.84 21.02
CA ARG A 131 -2.69 15.35 20.83
C ARG A 131 -2.97 16.62 21.61
N SER A 132 -2.32 16.81 22.77
CA SER A 132 -2.50 18.02 23.59
C SER A 132 -1.97 19.29 22.91
N LYS A 133 -1.08 19.14 21.92
CA LYS A 133 -0.39 20.24 21.22
C LYS A 133 -0.94 20.51 19.82
N LEU A 134 -1.89 19.72 19.35
CA LEU A 134 -2.47 19.93 18.02
C LEU A 134 -3.31 21.22 18.02
N PRO A 135 -3.05 22.15 17.09
CA PRO A 135 -3.85 23.36 16.98
C PRO A 135 -5.30 22.97 16.65
N LYS A 136 -6.25 23.50 17.42
CA LYS A 136 -7.69 23.33 17.15
C LYS A 136 -8.01 23.98 15.79
N LYS A 137 -7.94 23.19 14.72
CA LYS A 137 -8.24 23.62 13.34
C LYS A 137 -9.71 24.04 13.24
N LYS A 138 -9.99 25.11 12.48
CA LYS A 138 -11.31 25.75 12.35
C LYS A 138 -12.38 24.78 11.80
N ALA A 139 -13.63 24.98 12.23
CA ALA A 139 -14.77 24.07 12.12
C ALA A 139 -15.29 23.71 10.70
N LYS A 140 -14.79 24.35 9.62
CA LYS A 140 -15.27 24.10 8.25
C LYS A 140 -14.31 23.19 7.47
N ARG A 141 -14.24 21.92 7.85
CA ARG A 141 -13.55 20.87 7.10
C ARG A 141 -14.54 19.81 6.65
N SER A 142 -14.33 19.27 5.46
CA SER A 142 -15.11 18.15 4.93
C SER A 142 -14.93 16.90 5.80
N GLY A 143 -15.85 15.92 5.69
CA GLY A 143 -15.75 14.66 6.43
C GLY A 143 -14.44 13.92 6.17
N ALA A 144 -14.02 13.85 4.90
CA ALA A 144 -12.74 13.22 4.50
C ALA A 144 -11.53 13.91 5.13
N GLU A 145 -11.50 15.26 5.13
CA GLU A 145 -10.40 16.01 5.75
C GLU A 145 -10.33 15.82 7.26
N LYS A 146 -11.48 15.69 7.94
CA LYS A 146 -11.51 15.39 9.38
C LYS A 146 -10.94 14.00 9.67
N VAL A 147 -11.23 13.01 8.81
CA VAL A 147 -10.64 11.68 8.92
C VAL A 147 -9.14 11.73 8.70
N GLU A 148 -8.66 12.44 7.68
CA GLU A 148 -7.22 12.58 7.42
C GLU A 148 -6.49 13.31 8.56
N ASP A 149 -7.07 14.36 9.13
CA ASP A 149 -6.53 15.02 10.33
C ASP A 149 -6.46 14.06 11.53
N GLU A 150 -7.47 13.21 11.67
CA GLU A 150 -7.50 12.20 12.73
C GLU A 150 -6.44 11.12 12.50
N LEU A 151 -6.22 10.68 11.26
CA LEU A 151 -5.16 9.75 10.90
C LEU A 151 -3.79 10.36 11.23
N GLU A 152 -3.52 11.58 10.79
CA GLU A 152 -2.26 12.28 11.07
C GLU A 152 -2.06 12.53 12.57
N GLY A 153 -3.15 12.76 13.32
CA GLY A 153 -3.11 13.00 14.76
C GLY A 153 -3.03 11.75 15.64
N ARG A 154 -3.22 10.55 15.09
CA ARG A 154 -3.23 9.28 15.84
C ARG A 154 -2.07 8.37 15.51
N PHE A 155 -1.62 8.36 14.26
CA PHE A 155 -0.63 7.41 13.79
C PHE A 155 0.77 8.03 13.74
N ALA A 156 1.77 7.19 13.95
CA ALA A 156 3.13 7.49 13.55
C ALA A 156 3.22 7.39 12.01
N ARG A 157 4.25 8.04 11.44
CA ARG A 157 4.47 8.05 9.99
C ARG A 157 5.81 7.44 9.66
N LEU A 158 5.81 6.57 8.67
CA LEU A 158 6.99 5.87 8.18
C LEU A 158 7.21 6.27 6.71
N VAL A 159 8.34 6.90 6.41
CA VAL A 159 8.68 7.23 5.01
C VAL A 159 9.52 6.09 4.45
N LEU A 160 9.05 5.52 3.33
CA LEU A 160 9.61 4.33 2.71
C LEU A 160 10.03 4.61 1.26
N ALA A 161 11.29 4.36 0.94
CA ALA A 161 11.81 4.40 -0.42
C ALA A 161 11.87 3.00 -1.04
N PRO A 162 11.79 2.87 -2.37
CA PRO A 162 12.05 1.59 -3.06
C PRO A 162 13.43 1.01 -2.67
N TRP A 163 13.52 -0.31 -2.42
CA TRP A 163 14.75 -0.95 -1.92
C TRP A 163 15.86 -1.06 -2.97
N ALA A 164 15.51 -1.33 -4.24
CA ALA A 164 16.48 -1.55 -5.30
C ALA A 164 16.03 -0.90 -6.61
N SER A 165 16.93 -0.12 -7.20
CA SER A 165 16.86 0.37 -8.58
C SER A 165 17.81 -0.40 -9.53
N GLY A 166 18.44 -1.47 -9.03
CA GLY A 166 19.37 -2.32 -9.78
C GLY A 166 18.76 -3.61 -10.35
N PRO A 167 19.49 -4.32 -11.23
CA PRO A 167 19.08 -5.63 -11.71
C PRO A 167 19.16 -6.63 -10.56
N LEU A 168 17.99 -6.95 -9.98
CA LEU A 168 17.86 -7.99 -8.96
C LEU A 168 18.22 -9.36 -9.54
N ALA A 169 19.03 -10.12 -8.79
CA ALA A 169 19.28 -11.53 -9.12
C ALA A 169 17.99 -12.36 -9.01
N GLN A 170 17.93 -13.49 -9.74
CA GLN A 170 16.75 -14.35 -9.85
C GLN A 170 16.25 -14.94 -8.51
N HIS A 171 17.06 -14.90 -7.45
CA HIS A 171 16.77 -15.53 -6.14
C HIS A 171 16.85 -14.55 -4.97
N THR A 172 16.49 -13.28 -5.20
CA THR A 172 16.54 -12.26 -4.15
C THR A 172 15.31 -12.32 -3.24
N ASP A 173 15.51 -12.12 -1.94
CA ASP A 173 14.43 -11.94 -0.95
C ASP A 173 13.73 -10.57 -1.10
N VAL A 174 14.18 -9.77 -2.07
CA VAL A 174 13.69 -8.43 -2.40
C VAL A 174 12.69 -8.53 -3.55
N PHE A 175 11.45 -8.16 -3.25
CA PHE A 175 10.38 -8.12 -4.22
C PHE A 175 10.43 -6.83 -5.04
N LYS A 176 10.51 -6.98 -6.37
CA LYS A 176 10.25 -5.88 -7.31
C LYS A 176 8.85 -5.32 -7.08
N PRO A 177 8.67 -4.00 -7.19
CA PRO A 177 7.35 -3.43 -7.16
C PRO A 177 6.44 -4.01 -8.24
N GLU A 178 5.28 -4.52 -7.81
CA GLU A 178 4.24 -5.10 -8.64
C GLU A 178 2.90 -4.47 -8.27
N ILE A 179 2.20 -3.91 -9.25
CA ILE A 179 0.85 -3.36 -9.03
C ILE A 179 -0.15 -4.49 -9.05
N LEU A 180 -0.98 -4.58 -8.01
CA LEU A 180 -1.95 -5.67 -7.89
C LEU A 180 -3.26 -5.32 -8.62
N PRO A 181 -4.01 -6.33 -9.10
CA PRO A 181 -5.31 -6.14 -9.77
C PRO A 181 -6.34 -5.24 -9.05
N PRO A 182 -6.45 -5.19 -7.70
CA PRO A 182 -7.41 -4.30 -7.03
C PRO A 182 -7.01 -2.82 -7.04
N SER A 183 -5.85 -2.46 -7.60
CA SER A 183 -5.39 -1.07 -7.71
C SER A 183 -6.32 -0.24 -8.60
N ARG A 184 -6.72 0.95 -8.13
CA ARG A 184 -7.59 1.91 -8.82
C ARG A 184 -6.91 3.21 -9.20
N GLY A 185 -5.68 3.43 -8.71
CA GLY A 185 -4.93 4.67 -8.93
C GLY A 185 -4.12 4.67 -10.24
N LEU A 186 -3.75 5.86 -10.69
CA LEU A 186 -2.87 6.04 -11.85
C LEU A 186 -1.44 5.66 -11.46
N VAL A 187 -0.86 4.70 -12.17
CA VAL A 187 0.53 4.26 -12.01
C VAL A 187 1.30 4.50 -13.29
N VAL A 188 2.54 4.98 -13.16
CA VAL A 188 3.50 5.05 -14.27
C VAL A 188 4.57 4.00 -14.06
N GLU A 189 4.69 3.09 -15.03
CA GLU A 189 5.82 2.17 -15.12
C GLU A 189 6.95 2.88 -15.88
N ASP A 190 8.19 2.71 -15.43
CA ASP A 190 9.37 3.45 -15.92
C ASP A 190 9.77 3.15 -17.39
N VAL A 191 8.91 2.45 -18.13
CA VAL A 191 9.10 2.03 -19.53
C VAL A 191 8.44 3.01 -20.52
N SER A 192 7.60 3.95 -20.08
CA SER A 192 6.98 4.94 -20.98
C SER A 192 7.14 6.37 -20.44
N LYS A 193 8.01 7.14 -21.09
CA LYS A 193 8.27 8.56 -20.77
C LYS A 193 7.15 9.53 -21.16
N ASP A 194 6.00 9.05 -21.63
CA ASP A 194 4.95 9.88 -22.22
C ASP A 194 3.59 9.71 -21.53
N ALA A 195 3.54 9.88 -20.21
CA ALA A 195 2.28 10.15 -19.52
C ALA A 195 2.08 11.67 -19.40
N THR A 196 1.46 12.28 -20.41
CA THR A 196 1.00 13.67 -20.38
C THR A 196 -0.08 13.80 -19.30
N VAL A 197 0.29 14.25 -18.11
CA VAL A 197 -0.66 14.45 -17.01
C VAL A 197 -1.54 15.65 -17.33
N ALA A 198 -2.82 15.41 -17.60
CA ALA A 198 -3.82 16.47 -17.72
C ALA A 198 -3.83 17.29 -16.41
N SER A 199 -3.57 18.59 -16.53
CA SER A 199 -3.55 19.55 -15.42
C SER A 199 -4.85 19.46 -14.61
N GLY A 200 -4.79 18.80 -13.45
CA GLY A 200 -5.94 18.58 -12.57
C GLY A 200 -6.05 17.17 -11.99
N ALA A 201 -5.40 16.16 -12.60
CA ALA A 201 -5.27 14.81 -12.04
C ALA A 201 -4.05 14.74 -11.11
N SER A 202 -4.19 14.04 -9.99
CA SER A 202 -3.07 13.75 -9.08
C SER A 202 -1.90 13.13 -9.83
N ARG A 203 -0.66 13.53 -9.45
CA ARG A 203 0.56 12.95 -10.00
C ARG A 203 0.49 11.41 -9.94
N PRO A 204 0.65 10.70 -11.06
CA PRO A 204 0.70 9.24 -11.06
C PRO A 204 1.81 8.74 -10.14
N HIS A 205 1.54 7.64 -9.44
CA HIS A 205 2.52 6.99 -8.57
C HIS A 205 3.51 6.20 -9.42
N ASN A 206 4.81 6.38 -9.16
CA ASN A 206 5.86 5.55 -9.73
C ASN A 206 6.43 4.62 -8.64
N PRO A 207 6.16 3.31 -8.69
CA PRO A 207 6.50 2.40 -7.61
C PRO A 207 8.01 2.15 -7.49
N PHE A 208 8.80 2.48 -8.52
CA PHE A 208 10.27 2.32 -8.54
C PHE A 208 11.03 3.56 -8.08
N LYS A 209 10.37 4.73 -8.02
CA LYS A 209 11.01 6.01 -7.70
C LYS A 209 10.38 6.73 -6.52
N ASP A 210 9.06 6.67 -6.41
CA ASP A 210 8.35 7.47 -5.43
C ASP A 210 8.45 6.86 -4.04
N GLU A 211 8.67 7.74 -3.07
CA GLU A 211 8.57 7.43 -1.64
C GLU A 211 7.09 7.37 -1.22
N ILE A 212 6.78 6.48 -0.28
CA ILE A 212 5.44 6.40 0.30
C ILE A 212 5.48 6.72 1.79
N THR A 213 4.42 7.36 2.29
CA THR A 213 4.25 7.63 3.72
C THR A 213 3.22 6.67 4.31
N VAL A 214 3.69 5.69 5.06
CA VAL A 214 2.85 4.66 5.68
C VAL A 214 2.44 5.09 7.09
N LEU A 215 1.14 4.95 7.38
CA LEU A 215 0.59 5.14 8.72
C LEU A 215 0.85 3.90 9.56
N LEU A 216 1.38 4.11 10.77
CA LEU A 216 1.83 3.07 11.66
C LEU A 216 1.31 3.27 13.07
N ASP A 217 0.96 2.18 13.76
CA ASP A 217 0.58 2.23 15.18
C ASP A 217 1.74 2.83 16.00
N PRO A 218 1.48 3.86 16.83
CA PRO A 218 2.52 4.47 17.66
C PRO A 218 3.31 3.47 18.52
N SER A 219 2.68 2.39 18.98
CA SER A 219 3.28 1.36 19.84
C SER A 219 4.37 0.52 19.14
N VAL A 220 4.39 0.53 17.80
CA VAL A 220 5.40 -0.18 17.01
C VAL A 220 6.41 0.78 16.36
N ALA A 221 6.18 2.09 16.41
CA ALA A 221 7.06 3.09 15.82
C ALA A 221 8.48 3.02 16.39
N ASP A 222 8.63 2.86 17.69
CA ASP A 222 9.94 2.76 18.37
C ASP A 222 10.71 1.48 18.01
N LYS A 223 10.04 0.50 17.41
CA LYS A 223 10.64 -0.77 16.97
C LYS A 223 11.12 -0.70 15.52
N MET A 224 10.78 0.35 14.79
CA MET A 224 11.18 0.53 13.40
C MET A 224 12.55 1.19 13.34
N ILE A 225 13.51 0.52 12.70
CA ILE A 225 14.88 1.02 12.57
C ILE A 225 15.09 1.54 11.15
N VAL A 226 15.59 2.76 11.04
CA VAL A 226 15.98 3.35 9.76
C VAL A 226 16.98 2.45 9.04
N GLY A 227 16.74 2.23 7.75
CA GLY A 227 17.53 1.36 6.90
C GLY A 227 17.03 -0.08 6.78
N MET A 228 16.10 -0.53 7.65
CA MET A 228 15.45 -1.85 7.50
C MET A 228 14.60 -1.92 6.23
N GLY A 229 14.48 -3.12 5.67
CA GLY A 229 13.63 -3.42 4.53
C GLY A 229 12.34 -4.06 4.94
N LEU A 230 11.23 -3.62 4.36
CA LEU A 230 9.92 -4.18 4.58
C LEU A 230 9.38 -4.65 3.24
N SER A 231 9.09 -5.94 3.12
CA SER A 231 8.36 -6.50 2.00
C SER A 231 6.91 -6.63 2.39
N ALA A 232 6.02 -5.93 1.72
CA ALA A 232 4.60 -5.93 2.06
C ALA A 232 3.72 -5.64 0.85
N THR A 233 2.42 -5.81 1.05
CA THR A 233 1.38 -5.19 0.24
C THR A 233 1.04 -3.83 0.86
N TRP A 234 1.26 -2.78 0.07
CA TRP A 234 1.00 -1.38 0.41
C TRP A 234 -0.24 -0.90 -0.32
N ALA A 235 -1.14 -0.24 0.41
CA ALA A 235 -2.35 0.33 -0.15
C ALA A 235 -2.43 1.83 0.15
N GLN A 236 -2.62 2.62 -0.89
CA GLN A 236 -2.86 4.05 -0.78
C GLN A 236 -4.29 4.31 -0.35
N LEU A 237 -4.50 5.26 0.56
CA LEU A 237 -5.83 5.80 0.84
C LEU A 237 -6.21 6.79 -0.24
N ALA A 238 -7.35 6.60 -0.90
CA ALA A 238 -7.91 7.52 -1.87
C ALA A 238 -9.30 7.97 -1.43
N ARG A 239 -9.62 9.26 -1.59
CA ARG A 239 -10.96 9.76 -1.23
C ARG A 239 -12.01 9.15 -2.15
N GLN A 240 -13.09 8.64 -1.56
CA GLN A 240 -14.23 8.13 -2.30
C GLN A 240 -15.26 9.23 -2.54
N ASP A 241 -15.99 9.12 -3.66
CA ASP A 241 -17.12 9.99 -3.93
C ASP A 241 -18.25 9.78 -2.93
N LEU A 242 -18.60 10.83 -2.20
CA LEU A 242 -19.84 10.91 -1.42
C LEU A 242 -20.73 12.05 -1.90
N SER A 243 -20.47 12.64 -3.08
CA SER A 243 -21.23 13.79 -3.60
C SER A 243 -22.70 13.51 -3.90
N GLY A 244 -23.18 12.29 -3.67
CA GLY A 244 -24.60 11.93 -3.65
C GLY A 244 -25.19 11.63 -2.27
N VAL A 245 -24.41 11.67 -1.17
CA VAL A 245 -24.90 11.24 0.14
C VAL A 245 -24.31 12.05 1.30
N ASP A 246 -24.89 13.22 1.53
CA ASP A 246 -24.64 14.04 2.72
C ASP A 246 -25.49 13.48 3.89
N TRP A 247 -25.02 12.40 4.51
CA TRP A 247 -25.73 11.71 5.59
C TRP A 247 -25.85 12.52 6.90
N MET A 248 -25.23 13.70 6.98
CA MET A 248 -25.20 14.55 8.18
C MET A 248 -25.92 15.88 8.04
N ASP A 249 -26.32 16.30 6.84
CA ASP A 249 -27.17 17.46 6.65
C ASP A 249 -28.56 17.01 6.18
N GLU A 250 -29.50 16.90 7.12
CA GLU A 250 -30.92 16.66 6.85
C GLU A 250 -31.58 17.82 6.04
N LYS A 251 -30.79 18.82 5.63
CA LYS A 251 -31.22 20.06 4.96
C LYS A 251 -30.40 20.46 3.73
N SER A 252 -29.40 19.68 3.28
CA SER A 252 -28.52 20.08 2.15
C SER A 252 -28.89 19.47 0.80
N ALA A 253 -30.15 19.11 0.58
CA ALA A 253 -30.61 18.62 -0.72
C ALA A 253 -30.74 19.72 -1.80
N ASP A 254 -30.63 21.00 -1.44
CA ASP A 254 -30.73 22.09 -2.42
C ASP A 254 -29.41 22.89 -2.55
N GLU A 255 -28.89 22.81 -3.76
CA GLU A 255 -27.83 23.59 -4.41
C GLU A 255 -26.35 23.28 -4.09
N PRO A 256 -25.58 22.80 -5.10
CA PRO A 256 -24.13 22.73 -5.00
C PRO A 256 -23.54 24.14 -4.94
N LYS A 257 -23.03 24.55 -3.77
CA LYS A 257 -22.36 25.84 -3.60
C LYS A 257 -21.06 25.90 -4.44
N PRO A 258 -20.95 26.85 -5.39
CA PRO A 258 -19.70 27.07 -6.11
C PRO A 258 -18.66 27.66 -5.15
N GLY A 259 -17.55 26.94 -4.95
CA GLY A 259 -16.42 27.40 -4.11
C GLY A 259 -16.20 26.63 -2.81
N SER A 260 -17.02 25.62 -2.50
CA SER A 260 -16.64 24.60 -1.52
C SER A 260 -15.57 23.71 -2.13
N VAL A 261 -14.31 23.86 -1.70
CA VAL A 261 -13.23 22.91 -2.00
C VAL A 261 -13.45 21.63 -1.19
N ALA A 262 -14.63 21.04 -1.31
CA ALA A 262 -14.81 19.65 -0.93
C ALA A 262 -13.82 18.87 -1.78
N GLY A 263 -12.93 18.12 -1.13
CA GLY A 263 -11.87 17.38 -1.80
C GLY A 263 -12.38 16.68 -3.04
N LYS A 264 -11.75 16.97 -4.18
CA LYS A 264 -12.16 16.36 -5.45
C LYS A 264 -12.15 14.85 -5.28
N VAL A 265 -13.24 14.25 -5.75
CA VAL A 265 -13.48 12.81 -5.75
C VAL A 265 -12.34 12.08 -6.45
N GLY A 266 -11.93 10.94 -5.90
CA GLY A 266 -10.88 10.11 -6.51
C GLY A 266 -9.49 10.73 -6.42
N VAL A 267 -9.31 11.83 -5.69
CA VAL A 267 -7.98 12.35 -5.41
C VAL A 267 -7.28 11.41 -4.43
N PRO A 268 -6.18 10.76 -4.84
CA PRO A 268 -5.37 9.97 -3.94
C PRO A 268 -4.78 10.86 -2.85
N THR A 269 -4.78 10.35 -1.62
CA THR A 269 -4.09 10.99 -0.51
C THR A 269 -2.61 10.64 -0.53
N SER A 270 -1.79 11.35 0.25
CA SER A 270 -0.39 10.98 0.47
C SER A 270 -0.22 9.83 1.47
N PHE A 271 -1.30 9.36 2.09
CA PHE A 271 -1.25 8.34 3.12
C PHE A 271 -1.39 6.94 2.54
N TRP A 272 -0.53 6.06 3.03
CA TRP A 272 -0.53 4.64 2.72
C TRP A 272 -0.71 3.85 4.02
N TYR A 273 -1.15 2.61 3.90
CA TYR A 273 -1.14 1.65 5.00
C TYR A 273 -0.56 0.32 4.52
N MET A 274 -0.06 -0.45 5.48
CA MET A 274 0.41 -1.81 5.25
C MET A 274 -0.78 -2.75 5.37
N GLU A 275 -1.15 -3.43 4.29
CA GLU A 275 -2.23 -4.40 4.28
C GLU A 275 -1.75 -5.79 4.73
N LYS A 276 -0.58 -6.21 4.23
CA LYS A 276 0.01 -7.51 4.55
C LYS A 276 1.53 -7.45 4.57
N LEU A 277 2.15 -7.72 5.72
CA LEU A 277 3.60 -7.90 5.84
C LEU A 277 4.00 -9.29 5.32
N LEU A 278 5.04 -9.36 4.49
CA LEU A 278 5.56 -10.59 3.90
C LEU A 278 6.93 -10.97 4.49
N SER A 279 7.85 -10.01 4.57
CA SER A 279 9.18 -10.22 5.16
C SER A 279 9.77 -8.93 5.72
N ILE A 280 10.70 -9.08 6.65
CA ILE A 280 11.50 -7.98 7.20
C ILE A 280 12.96 -8.30 6.92
N LEU A 281 13.65 -7.36 6.26
CA LEU A 281 15.07 -7.44 5.96
C LEU A 281 15.83 -6.54 6.94
N PRO A 282 16.90 -7.05 7.60
CA PRO A 282 17.72 -6.21 8.47
C PRO A 282 18.43 -5.11 7.66
N SER A 283 18.84 -4.04 8.34
CA SER A 283 19.47 -2.87 7.68
C SER A 283 20.81 -3.17 6.99
N TYR A 284 21.47 -4.26 7.39
CA TYR A 284 22.72 -4.77 6.81
C TYR A 284 22.49 -5.87 5.76
N HIS A 285 21.24 -6.16 5.38
CA HIS A 285 20.95 -7.14 4.34
C HIS A 285 21.60 -6.69 3.02
N SER A 286 22.45 -7.55 2.48
CA SER A 286 23.07 -7.42 1.17
C SER A 286 22.71 -8.65 0.35
N GLU A 287 22.40 -8.45 -0.93
CA GLU A 287 22.28 -9.55 -1.88
C GLU A 287 23.67 -10.17 -2.09
N ALA A 288 23.75 -11.49 -1.99
CA ALA A 288 24.98 -12.27 -2.16
C ALA A 288 25.19 -12.68 -3.62
#